data_AF-A0A3N7EIL8-F1
#
_entry.id   AF-A0A3N7EIL8-F1
#
_cell.length_a   1.000
_cell.length_b   1.000
_cell.length_c   1.000
_cell.angle_alpha   90.00
_cell.angle_beta   90.00
_cell.angle_gamma   90.00
#
_symmetry.space_group_name_H-M   'P 1'
#
loop_
_entity.id
_entity.type
_entity.pdbx_description
1 polymer ?
#
loop_
_entity_poly.entity_id
_entity_poly.type
_entity_poly.pdbx_seq_one_letter_code
_entity_poly.pdbx_strand_id
1 'polypeptide(L)'
;MPLTITTLYALPLVLVWFLLWTGVTASRPGFNQSIGDGGRPELLLKIRRHGNFIEWVPFVLVLMILAEAQGTNAGWLHAAGVLLLVGRLAHPFGLKIDNGNHPLRYVGNGTNLLAAGILFVALVRIATGF
;
A
#
# COMPACT_ATOMS: atom_id res chain seq x y z
N MET A 1 9.59 2.62 23.22
CA MET A 1 8.59 3.66 22.91
C MET A 1 7.46 3.04 22.10
N PRO A 2 6.18 3.38 22.38
CA PRO A 2 5.04 2.84 21.64
C PRO A 2 4.99 3.40 20.21
N LEU A 3 4.68 2.56 19.22
CA LEU A 3 4.58 2.92 17.79
C LEU A 3 3.15 3.34 17.44
N THR A 4 2.64 4.37 18.12
CA THR A 4 1.22 4.74 18.10
C THR A 4 0.78 5.25 16.72
N ILE A 5 1.60 6.07 16.06
CA ILE A 5 1.23 6.66 14.77
C ILE A 5 1.26 5.60 13.68
N THR A 6 2.30 4.77 13.64
CA THR A 6 2.36 3.65 12.69
C THR A 6 1.19 2.70 12.92
N THR A 7 0.85 2.39 14.17
CA THR A 7 -0.31 1.54 14.50
C THR A 7 -1.61 2.12 13.97
N LEU A 8 -1.82 3.44 14.10
CA LEU A 8 -3.01 4.14 13.61
C LEU A 8 -3.24 3.91 12.10
N TYR A 9 -2.17 3.90 11.29
CA TYR A 9 -2.28 3.66 9.84
C TYR A 9 -2.26 2.18 9.48
N ALA A 10 -1.54 1.33 10.24
CA ALA A 10 -1.46 -0.10 9.99
C ALA A 10 -2.83 -0.79 10.13
N LEU A 11 -3.64 -0.40 11.13
CA LEU A 11 -4.95 -1.01 11.38
C LEU A 11 -5.91 -0.94 10.17
N PRO A 12 -6.24 0.23 9.59
CA PRO A 12 -7.10 0.28 8.42
C PRO A 12 -6.47 -0.36 7.19
N LEU A 13 -5.13 -0.30 7.04
CA LEU A 13 -4.45 -0.96 5.93
C LEU A 13 -4.57 -2.49 5.99
N VAL A 14 -4.49 -3.08 7.19
CA VAL A 14 -4.72 -4.52 7.38
C VAL A 14 -6.14 -4.92 6.97
N LEU A 15 -7.15 -4.09 7.22
CA LEU A 15 -8.52 -4.34 6.76
C LEU A 15 -8.59 -4.35 5.22
N VAL A 16 -7.93 -3.39 4.56
CA VAL A 16 -7.84 -3.37 3.08
C VAL A 16 -7.12 -4.62 2.56
N TRP A 17 -6.07 -5.06 3.25
CA TRP A 17 -5.35 -6.28 2.90
C TRP A 17 -6.28 -7.51 2.93
N PHE A 18 -7.07 -7.69 4.00
CA PHE A 18 -8.04 -8.78 4.12
C PHE A 18 -9.08 -8.76 3.00
N LEU A 19 -9.59 -7.58 2.64
CA LEU A 19 -10.56 -7.44 1.54
C LEU A 19 -9.95 -7.86 0.19
N LEU A 20 -8.71 -7.44 -0.10
CA LEU A 20 -8.05 -7.78 -1.35
C LEU A 20 -7.68 -9.27 -1.40
N TRP A 21 -7.20 -9.83 -0.29
CA TRP A 21 -6.85 -11.24 -0.18
C TRP A 21 -8.07 -12.15 -0.35
N THR A 22 -9.17 -11.87 0.36
CA THR A 22 -10.43 -12.61 0.22
C THR A 22 -10.98 -12.50 -1.19
N GLY A 23 -10.89 -11.32 -1.82
CA GLY A 23 -11.28 -11.12 -3.21
C GLY A 23 -10.56 -12.07 -4.18
N VAL A 24 -9.26 -12.30 -4.02
CA VAL A 24 -8.51 -13.27 -4.82
C VAL A 24 -8.94 -14.70 -4.48
N THR A 25 -8.86 -15.08 -3.20
CA THR A 25 -9.09 -16.47 -2.74
C THR A 25 -10.51 -16.96 -3.04
N ALA A 26 -11.53 -16.13 -2.79
CA ALA A 26 -12.93 -16.49 -3.04
C ALA A 26 -13.28 -16.60 -4.53
N SER A 27 -12.49 -15.99 -5.42
CA SER A 27 -12.74 -16.04 -6.86
C SER A 27 -12.18 -17.30 -7.52
N ARG A 28 -11.18 -17.95 -6.92
CA ARG A 28 -10.49 -19.10 -7.51
C ARG A 28 -11.40 -20.30 -7.82
N PRO A 29 -12.33 -20.71 -6.93
CA PRO A 29 -13.22 -21.83 -7.22
C PRO A 29 -14.13 -21.58 -8.42
N GLY A 30 -14.70 -20.37 -8.53
CA GLY A 30 -15.57 -20.00 -9.67
C GLY A 30 -14.85 -19.99 -11.01
N PHE A 31 -13.53 -19.85 -11.00
CA PHE A 31 -12.69 -19.90 -12.20
C PHE A 31 -12.00 -21.25 -12.43
N ASN A 32 -12.18 -22.21 -11.50
CA ASN A 32 -11.48 -23.49 -11.47
C ASN A 32 -9.95 -23.34 -11.60
N GLN A 33 -9.37 -22.30 -10.97
CA GLN A 33 -7.96 -21.94 -11.12
C GLN A 33 -7.23 -21.86 -9.78
N SER A 34 -6.37 -22.85 -9.51
CA SER A 34 -5.59 -22.91 -8.28
C SER A 34 -4.41 -21.92 -8.27
N ILE A 35 -3.62 -21.87 -9.35
CA ILE A 35 -2.40 -21.03 -9.46
C ILE A 35 -2.48 -20.14 -10.69
N GLY A 36 -1.96 -18.92 -10.62
CA GLY A 36 -2.06 -17.95 -11.72
C GLY A 36 -3.50 -17.48 -11.94
N ASP A 37 -3.74 -16.92 -13.13
CA ASP A 37 -5.04 -16.35 -13.54
C ASP A 37 -5.77 -17.16 -14.62
N GLY A 38 -5.13 -18.17 -15.23
CA GLY A 38 -5.75 -19.05 -16.22
C GLY A 38 -6.20 -18.33 -17.50
N GLY A 39 -5.59 -17.18 -17.83
CA GLY A 39 -6.00 -16.35 -18.96
C GLY A 39 -7.28 -15.54 -18.68
N ARG A 40 -7.75 -15.48 -17.44
CA ARG A 40 -8.97 -14.77 -17.05
C ARG A 40 -8.63 -13.35 -16.57
N PRO A 41 -9.01 -12.31 -17.32
CA PRO A 41 -8.63 -10.93 -16.99
C PRO A 41 -9.12 -10.47 -15.62
N GLU A 42 -10.30 -10.94 -15.17
CA GLU A 42 -10.86 -10.59 -13.87
C GLU A 42 -10.03 -11.13 -12.69
N LEU A 43 -9.56 -12.38 -12.79
CA LEU A 43 -8.71 -12.99 -11.78
C LEU A 43 -7.34 -12.32 -11.76
N LEU A 44 -6.78 -12.04 -12.94
CA LEU A 44 -5.53 -11.29 -13.10
C LEU A 44 -5.62 -9.91 -12.44
N LEU A 45 -6.72 -9.18 -12.65
CA LEU A 45 -6.94 -7.88 -12.03
C LEU A 45 -6.94 -7.96 -10.50
N LYS A 46 -7.68 -8.91 -9.92
CA LYS A 46 -7.73 -9.12 -8.47
C LYS A 46 -6.34 -9.46 -7.91
N ILE A 47 -5.61 -10.35 -8.59
CA ILE A 47 -4.23 -10.71 -8.23
C ILE A 47 -3.32 -9.48 -8.25
N ARG A 48 -3.37 -8.64 -9.28
CA ARG A 48 -2.53 -7.44 -9.36
C ARG A 48 -2.92 -6.35 -8.36
N ARG A 49 -4.20 -6.20 -8.03
CA ARG A 49 -4.62 -5.28 -6.95
C ARG A 49 -4.04 -5.70 -5.61
N HIS A 50 -4.12 -6.99 -5.27
CA HIS A 50 -3.52 -7.53 -4.05
C HIS A 50 -1.99 -7.48 -4.08
N GLY A 51 -1.37 -7.88 -5.20
CA GLY A 51 0.07 -7.83 -5.40
C GLY A 51 0.66 -6.43 -5.22
N ASN A 52 0.07 -5.42 -5.86
CA ASN A 52 0.53 -4.04 -5.69
C ASN A 52 0.35 -3.52 -4.25
N PHE A 53 -0.69 -3.98 -3.55
CA PHE A 53 -0.85 -3.64 -2.13
C PHE A 53 0.29 -4.22 -1.29
N ILE A 54 0.61 -5.51 -1.44
CA ILE A 54 1.64 -6.17 -0.62
C ILE A 54 3.07 -5.76 -1.01
N GLU A 55 3.29 -5.30 -2.25
CA GLU A 55 4.57 -4.71 -2.68
C GLU A 55 4.87 -3.40 -1.93
N TRP A 56 3.86 -2.55 -1.71
CA TRP A 56 4.06 -1.19 -1.20
C TRP A 56 3.78 -1.02 0.29
N VAL A 57 2.68 -1.58 0.79
CA VAL A 57 2.20 -1.28 2.14
C VAL A 57 3.15 -1.79 3.23
N PRO A 58 3.58 -3.06 3.22
CA PRO A 58 4.57 -3.55 4.18
C PRO A 58 5.87 -2.78 4.10
N PHE A 59 6.34 -2.46 2.89
CA PHE A 59 7.57 -1.70 2.69
C PHE A 59 7.50 -0.32 3.37
N VAL A 60 6.43 0.45 3.09
CA VAL A 60 6.26 1.79 3.69
C VAL A 60 6.01 1.70 5.20
N LEU A 61 5.24 0.72 5.69
CA LEU A 61 5.04 0.52 7.12
C LEU A 61 6.36 0.20 7.85
N VAL A 62 7.26 -0.60 7.26
CA VAL A 62 8.59 -0.82 7.83
C VAL A 62 9.39 0.49 7.93
N LEU A 63 9.33 1.35 6.92
CA LEU A 63 9.97 2.67 6.98
C LEU A 63 9.35 3.56 8.06
N MET A 64 8.02 3.51 8.25
CA MET A 64 7.34 4.23 9.33
C MET A 64 7.76 3.72 10.71
N ILE A 65 7.85 2.39 10.89
CA ILE A 65 8.35 1.76 12.12
C ILE A 65 9.75 2.27 12.42
N LEU A 66 10.66 2.23 11.44
CA LEU A 66 12.04 2.69 11.62
C LEU A 66 12.10 4.18 11.99
N ALA A 67 11.28 5.02 11.36
CA ALA A 67 11.29 6.45 11.61
C ALA A 67 10.68 6.80 12.97
N GLU A 68 9.57 6.17 13.36
CA GLU A 68 8.92 6.37 14.65
C GLU A 68 9.76 5.80 15.81
N ALA A 69 10.37 4.62 15.61
CA ALA A 69 11.29 4.02 16.58
C ALA A 69 12.59 4.83 16.76
N GLN A 70 12.88 5.79 15.89
CA GLN A 70 14.00 6.71 16.04
C GLN A 70 13.56 8.11 16.49
N GLY A 71 12.29 8.28 16.85
CA GLY A 71 11.77 9.53 17.38
C GLY A 71 11.62 10.64 16.33
N THR A 72 11.38 10.29 15.06
CA THR A 72 11.10 11.31 14.04
C THR A 72 9.88 12.16 14.39
N ASN A 73 9.82 13.38 13.87
CA ASN A 73 8.69 14.26 14.09
C ASN A 73 7.38 13.66 13.52
N ALA A 74 6.31 13.70 14.31
CA ALA A 74 5.00 13.14 13.98
C ALA A 74 4.44 13.59 12.61
N GLY A 75 4.77 14.81 12.15
CA GLY A 75 4.36 15.34 10.85
C GLY A 75 4.83 14.48 9.67
N TRP A 76 6.06 13.97 9.71
CA TRP A 76 6.59 13.07 8.66
C TRP A 76 5.79 11.77 8.60
N LEU A 77 5.48 11.19 9.77
CA LEU A 77 4.73 9.95 9.89
C LEU A 77 3.28 10.11 9.43
N HIS A 78 2.60 11.19 9.85
CA HIS A 78 1.23 11.46 9.42
C HIS A 78 1.14 11.75 7.92
N ALA A 79 2.07 12.53 7.37
CA ALA A 79 2.10 12.81 5.94
C ALA A 79 2.26 11.50 5.13
N ALA A 80 3.23 10.66 5.49
CA ALA A 80 3.45 9.38 4.83
C ALA A 80 2.27 8.41 5.01
N GLY A 81 1.73 8.30 6.22
CA GLY A 81 0.61 7.41 6.55
C GLY A 81 -0.68 7.79 5.82
N VAL A 82 -1.01 9.08 5.74
CA VAL A 82 -2.19 9.56 4.99
C VAL A 82 -2.02 9.28 3.50
N LEU A 83 -0.85 9.61 2.92
CA LEU A 83 -0.58 9.35 1.50
C LEU A 83 -0.68 7.86 1.16
N LEU A 84 -0.14 7.00 2.03
CA LEU A 84 -0.24 5.55 1.89
C LEU A 84 -1.71 5.11 1.94
N LEU A 85 -2.46 5.49 2.99
CA LEU A 85 -3.84 5.06 3.16
C LEU A 85 -4.76 5.55 2.03
N VAL A 86 -4.69 6.83 1.67
CA VAL A 86 -5.48 7.41 0.58
C VAL A 86 -5.14 6.75 -0.76
N GLY A 87 -3.85 6.52 -1.03
CA GLY A 87 -3.41 5.79 -2.22
C GLY A 87 -4.03 4.40 -2.31
N ARG A 88 -4.07 3.67 -1.20
CA ARG A 88 -4.56 2.29 -1.15
C ARG A 88 -6.07 2.18 -1.23
N LEU A 89 -6.80 3.19 -0.73
CA LEU A 89 -8.25 3.26 -0.89
C LEU A 89 -8.65 3.70 -2.30
N ALA A 90 -7.90 4.62 -2.93
CA ALA A 90 -8.19 5.10 -4.29
C ALA A 90 -7.78 4.11 -5.40
N HIS A 91 -6.69 3.37 -5.22
CA HIS A 91 -6.10 2.50 -6.24
C HIS A 91 -7.04 1.40 -6.79
N PRO A 92 -7.86 0.70 -5.97
CA PRO A 92 -8.81 -0.29 -6.47
C PRO A 92 -9.84 0.27 -7.46
N PHE A 93 -10.18 1.56 -7.36
CA PHE A 93 -11.10 2.23 -8.29
C PHE A 93 -10.41 2.68 -9.58
N GLY A 94 -9.09 2.80 -9.57
CA GLY A 94 -8.26 3.20 -10.71
C GLY A 94 -7.75 2.06 -11.58
N LEU A 95 -7.58 0.86 -11.04
CA LEU A 95 -7.09 -0.27 -11.85
C LEU A 95 -8.27 -0.95 -12.55
N LYS A 96 -8.46 -0.70 -13.85
CA LYS A 96 -9.46 -1.38 -14.70
C LYS A 96 -8.77 -2.12 -15.85
N ILE A 97 -9.36 -3.24 -16.29
CA ILE A 97 -8.80 -4.12 -17.35
C ILE A 97 -8.78 -3.42 -18.71
N ASP A 98 -9.75 -2.55 -18.96
CA ASP A 98 -10.02 -1.84 -20.21
C ASP A 98 -9.41 -0.43 -20.28
N ASN A 99 -8.86 0.08 -19.18
CA ASN A 99 -8.28 1.42 -19.13
C ASN A 99 -7.00 1.48 -18.27
N GLY A 100 -5.86 1.19 -18.90
CA GLY A 100 -4.54 1.28 -18.28
C GLY A 100 -4.10 2.69 -17.90
N ASN A 101 -4.73 3.73 -18.48
CA ASN A 101 -4.38 5.14 -18.31
C ASN A 101 -5.27 5.87 -17.30
N HIS A 102 -6.05 5.15 -16.50
CA HIS A 102 -6.95 5.80 -15.55
C HIS A 102 -6.15 6.66 -14.54
N PRO A 103 -6.48 7.96 -14.37
CA PRO A 103 -5.72 8.88 -13.52
C PRO A 103 -5.49 8.36 -12.09
N LEU A 104 -6.48 7.67 -11.53
CA LEU A 104 -6.41 7.05 -10.21
C LEU A 104 -5.33 5.96 -10.06
N ARG A 105 -4.85 5.36 -11.16
CA ARG A 105 -3.69 4.44 -11.12
C ARG A 105 -2.39 5.21 -10.86
N TYR A 106 -2.23 6.37 -11.48
CA TYR A 106 -1.08 7.26 -11.27
C TYR A 106 -1.12 7.90 -9.89
N VAL A 107 -2.30 8.31 -9.41
CA VAL A 107 -2.50 8.78 -8.03
C VAL A 107 -2.15 7.66 -7.05
N GLY A 108 -2.67 6.45 -7.27
CA GLY A 108 -2.43 5.31 -6.41
C GLY A 108 -0.95 4.95 -6.28
N ASN A 109 -0.18 4.88 -7.37
CA ASN A 109 1.27 4.60 -7.31
C ASN A 109 2.08 5.82 -6.85
N GLY A 110 1.72 7.03 -7.31
CA GLY A 110 2.40 8.27 -6.98
C GLY A 110 2.38 8.58 -5.49
N THR A 111 1.27 8.33 -4.80
CA THR A 111 1.20 8.60 -3.36
C THR A 111 2.08 7.68 -2.53
N ASN A 112 2.33 6.42 -2.93
CA ASN A 112 3.27 5.56 -2.18
C ASN A 112 4.72 5.94 -2.46
N LEU A 113 5.04 6.35 -3.70
CA LEU A 113 6.37 6.89 -4.02
C LEU A 113 6.66 8.12 -3.17
N LEU A 114 5.68 9.02 -3.05
CA LEU A 114 5.79 10.20 -2.18
C LEU A 114 5.90 9.81 -0.70
N ALA A 115 5.09 8.87 -0.21
CA ALA A 115 5.18 8.39 1.18
C ALA A 115 6.55 7.79 1.49
N ALA A 116 7.07 6.94 0.60
CA ALA A 116 8.40 6.36 0.72
C ALA A 116 9.50 7.44 0.65
N GLY A 117 9.37 8.43 -0.24
CA GLY A 117 10.30 9.56 -0.36
C GLY A 117 10.34 10.45 0.90
N ILE A 118 9.19 10.75 1.48
CA ILE A 118 9.05 11.48 2.75
C ILE A 118 9.79 10.74 3.87
N LEU A 119 9.56 9.43 3.99
CA LEU A 119 10.22 8.61 5.01
C LEU A 119 11.72 8.44 4.75
N PHE A 120 12.13 8.32 3.48
CA PHE A 120 13.53 8.30 3.10
C PHE A 120 14.24 9.57 3.56
N VAL A 121 13.67 10.75 3.26
CA VAL A 121 14.25 12.03 3.69
C VAL A 121 14.28 12.14 5.21
N ALA A 122 13.21 11.74 5.90
CA ALA A 122 13.16 11.74 7.36
C ALA A 122 14.26 10.85 7.97
N LEU A 123 14.44 9.64 7.44
CA LEU A 123 15.45 8.69 7.91
C LEU A 123 16.87 9.15 7.60
N VAL A 124 17.11 9.76 6.43
CA VAL A 124 18.41 10.35 6.10
C VAL A 124 18.76 11.48 7.07
N ARG A 125 17.81 12.36 7.40
CA ARG A 125 18.03 13.43 8.39
C ARG A 125 18.45 12.87 9.75
N ILE A 126 17.74 11.85 10.23
CA ILE A 126 18.10 11.17 11.48
C ILE A 126 19.50 10.57 11.40
N ALA A 127 19.82 9.84 10.33
CA ALA A 127 21.10 9.15 10.18
C ALA A 127 22.30 10.11 10.05
N THR A 128 22.07 11.33 9.57
CA THR A 128 23.11 12.32 9.31
C THR A 128 23.16 13.45 10.35
N GLY A 129 22.21 13.49 11.29
CA GLY A 129 22.16 14.47 12.38
C GLY A 129 21.70 15.88 11.96
N PHE A 130 21.00 16.00 10.83
CA PHE A 130 20.47 17.26 10.28
C PHE A 130 18.98 17.49 10.56
#